data_AF-Q54CX3-F1
#
_entry.id   AF-Q54CX3-F1
#
_cell.length_a   1.000
_cell.length_b   1.000
_cell.length_c   1.000
_cell.angle_alpha   90.00
_cell.angle_beta   90.00
_cell.angle_gamma   90.00
#
_symmetry.space_group_name_H-M   'P 1'
#
loop_
_entity.id
_entity.type
_entity.pdbx_description
1 polymer ?
#
loop_
_entity_poly.entity_id
_entity_poly.type
_entity_poly.pdbx_seq_one_letter_code
_entity_poly.pdbx_strand_id
1 'polypeptide(L)'
;MENQNQENSPNEEITTESQQHTINTNVSQEELENEIKRSEESIKVTEVTTTEGLKPTDTREYINKNGICRHRDNCAISTLKTIIRGFAIGYGLRAGIALLTGLILRKLYRNPRKLINQSILHKDPIGFGLFLGFYTGGFKGINCLLRAIRGKEDGLNSIVAGFIAGSAMMFSKSTEMALYLFARALESLFNAAVKRGYLKSYKHGDSVLFCLCTTILFHGFVWEPTAVRPSYMKFISKVAGKNRDIGAITSVIRDMYYQQQKK
;
A
#
# COMPACT_ATOMS: atom_id res chain seq x y z
N MET A 1 -72.76 24.81 -11.08
CA MET A 1 -72.49 24.73 -9.63
C MET A 1 -72.05 23.30 -9.37
N GLU A 2 -70.74 23.12 -9.32
CA GLU A 2 -69.97 22.90 -8.08
C GLU A 2 -69.78 21.41 -7.83
N ASN A 3 -68.54 20.96 -7.96
CA ASN A 3 -67.94 20.22 -6.87
C ASN A 3 -66.43 20.46 -6.92
N GLN A 4 -65.99 21.32 -6.00
CA GLN A 4 -64.64 21.32 -5.48
C GLN A 4 -64.40 19.96 -4.82
N ASN A 5 -63.28 19.32 -5.10
CA ASN A 5 -62.64 18.50 -4.09
C ASN A 5 -61.13 18.73 -4.15
N GLN A 6 -60.68 19.29 -3.04
CA GLN A 6 -59.37 19.79 -2.73
C GLN A 6 -58.51 18.65 -2.17
N GLU A 7 -57.20 18.77 -2.38
CA GLU A 7 -56.13 18.35 -1.47
C GLU A 7 -56.08 16.89 -0.96
N ASN A 8 -55.08 16.16 -1.46
CA ASN A 8 -54.13 15.50 -0.57
C ASN A 8 -52.74 15.47 -1.24
N SER A 9 -51.81 16.22 -0.64
CA SER A 9 -50.40 16.36 -1.02
C SER A 9 -49.58 15.19 -0.45
N PRO A 10 -48.84 14.43 -1.28
CA PRO A 10 -48.04 13.28 -0.84
C PRO A 10 -46.57 13.65 -0.55
N ASN A 11 -46.32 14.73 0.20
CA ASN A 11 -44.97 15.27 0.41
C ASN A 11 -44.26 14.84 1.72
N GLU A 12 -44.83 13.97 2.54
CA GLU A 12 -44.17 13.54 3.80
C GLU A 12 -43.40 12.21 3.74
N GLU A 13 -43.60 11.36 2.74
CA GLU A 13 -42.96 10.02 2.75
C GLU A 13 -41.57 9.99 2.07
N ILE A 14 -41.28 10.93 1.16
CA ILE A 14 -40.01 10.98 0.41
C ILE A 14 -38.85 11.48 1.29
N THR A 15 -39.13 12.27 2.33
CA THR A 15 -38.09 12.84 3.20
C THR A 15 -37.38 11.76 4.02
N THR A 16 -38.10 10.73 4.47
CA THR A 16 -37.56 9.67 5.33
C THR A 16 -36.56 8.77 4.61
N GLU A 17 -36.81 8.43 3.34
CA GLU A 17 -35.89 7.60 2.55
C GLU A 17 -34.59 8.35 2.18
N SER A 18 -34.68 9.66 1.90
CA SER A 18 -33.48 10.47 1.60
C SER A 18 -32.58 10.65 2.82
N GLN A 19 -33.17 10.76 4.02
CA GLN A 19 -32.42 10.83 5.27
C GLN A 19 -31.79 9.48 5.62
N GLN A 20 -32.51 8.37 5.48
CA GLN A 20 -31.96 7.04 5.75
C GLN A 20 -30.80 6.69 4.82
N HIS A 21 -30.89 7.03 3.52
CA HIS A 21 -29.81 6.77 2.57
C HIS A 21 -28.58 7.65 2.83
N THR A 22 -28.77 8.92 3.22
CA THR A 22 -27.66 9.83 3.54
C THR A 22 -26.95 9.42 4.84
N ILE A 23 -27.71 9.00 5.86
CA ILE A 23 -27.16 8.47 7.11
C ILE A 23 -26.35 7.19 6.83
N ASN A 24 -26.86 6.27 6.02
CA ASN A 24 -26.15 5.03 5.68
C ASN A 24 -24.85 5.28 4.88
N THR A 25 -24.82 6.27 3.98
CA THR A 25 -23.58 6.63 3.26
C THR A 25 -22.56 7.30 4.15
N ASN A 26 -22.98 8.15 5.09
CA ASN A 26 -22.05 8.82 5.99
C ASN A 26 -21.47 7.83 7.02
N VAL A 27 -22.30 6.92 7.55
CA VAL A 27 -21.84 5.84 8.44
C VAL A 27 -20.86 4.91 7.73
N SER A 28 -21.12 4.52 6.48
CA SER A 28 -20.20 3.66 5.71
C SER A 28 -18.89 4.36 5.31
N GLN A 29 -18.89 5.68 5.13
CA GLN A 29 -17.67 6.46 4.91
C GLN A 29 -16.87 6.63 6.21
N GLU A 30 -17.52 6.93 7.33
CA GLU A 30 -16.88 7.02 8.65
C GLU A 30 -16.30 5.68 9.12
N GLU A 31 -16.99 4.56 8.87
CA GLU A 31 -16.46 3.22 9.14
C GLU A 31 -15.21 2.94 8.30
N LEU A 32 -15.22 3.28 7.01
CA LEU A 32 -14.06 3.11 6.13
C LEU A 32 -12.89 4.03 6.57
N GLU A 33 -13.17 5.27 6.97
CA GLU A 33 -12.16 6.18 7.51
C GLU A 33 -11.61 5.71 8.84
N ASN A 34 -12.44 5.15 9.72
CA ASN A 34 -12.00 4.58 10.99
C ASN A 34 -11.20 3.29 10.76
N GLU A 35 -11.50 2.52 9.72
CA GLU A 35 -10.69 1.37 9.29
C GLU A 35 -9.37 1.81 8.63
N ILE A 36 -9.37 2.89 7.85
CA ILE A 36 -8.14 3.51 7.33
C ILE A 36 -7.30 4.03 8.49
N LYS A 37 -7.89 4.78 9.43
CA LYS A 37 -7.18 5.27 10.63
C LYS A 37 -6.68 4.13 11.52
N ARG A 38 -7.46 3.05 11.69
CA ARG A 38 -7.05 1.85 12.45
C ARG A 38 -6.00 1.02 11.72
N SER A 39 -6.04 0.95 10.39
CA SER A 39 -5.00 0.30 9.58
C SER A 39 -3.72 1.17 9.54
N GLU A 40 -3.84 2.48 9.45
CA GLU A 40 -2.75 3.44 9.65
C GLU A 40 -2.18 3.37 11.06
N GLU A 41 -3.00 3.18 12.09
CA GLU A 41 -2.56 3.08 13.48
C GLU A 41 -1.93 1.71 13.77
N SER A 42 -2.46 0.61 13.23
CA SER A 42 -1.82 -0.72 13.33
C SER A 42 -0.55 -0.81 12.48
N ILE A 43 -0.47 -0.08 11.36
CA ILE A 43 0.78 0.12 10.62
C ILE A 43 1.71 1.04 11.41
N LYS A 44 1.26 2.12 12.06
CA LYS A 44 2.08 2.94 12.95
C LYS A 44 2.56 2.16 14.16
N VAL A 45 1.78 1.23 14.74
CA VAL A 45 2.24 0.31 15.79
C VAL A 45 3.26 -0.68 15.20
N THR A 46 3.11 -1.07 13.93
CA THR A 46 4.13 -1.83 13.18
C THR A 46 5.37 -0.97 12.89
N GLU A 47 5.22 0.34 12.68
CA GLU A 47 6.27 1.31 12.39
C GLU A 47 6.98 1.75 13.67
N VAL A 48 6.28 1.80 14.80
CA VAL A 48 6.79 1.95 16.16
C VAL A 48 7.46 0.65 16.58
N THR A 49 6.99 -0.53 16.18
CA THR A 49 7.79 -1.77 16.33
C THR A 49 8.91 -1.92 15.29
N THR A 50 8.90 -1.18 14.18
CA THR A 50 9.99 -1.16 13.18
C THR A 50 11.06 -0.10 13.52
N THR A 51 10.68 0.99 14.19
CA THR A 51 11.58 2.07 14.64
C THR A 51 11.98 1.94 16.11
N GLU A 52 11.10 1.48 16.99
CA GLU A 52 11.43 1.12 18.39
C GLU A 52 11.84 -0.35 18.57
N GLY A 53 11.50 -1.27 17.66
CA GLY A 53 12.01 -2.65 17.71
C GLY A 53 13.44 -2.81 17.18
N LEU A 54 14.00 -1.75 16.60
CA LEU A 54 15.44 -1.55 16.50
C LEU A 54 15.91 -0.38 17.36
N LYS A 55 15.23 -0.11 18.49
CA LYS A 55 15.96 0.44 19.64
C LYS A 55 17.06 -0.58 19.91
N PRO A 56 18.35 -0.23 19.82
CA PRO A 56 19.36 -1.09 20.43
C PRO A 56 18.97 -1.10 21.90
N THR A 57 18.31 -2.18 22.34
CA THR A 57 18.31 -2.56 23.74
C THR A 57 19.79 -2.64 24.08
N ASP A 58 20.23 -1.64 24.84
CA ASP A 58 21.58 -1.38 25.27
C ASP A 58 22.63 -1.08 24.18
N THR A 59 22.98 0.20 24.08
CA THR A 59 24.11 0.75 23.31
C THR A 59 25.49 0.17 23.69
N ARG A 60 25.61 -0.70 24.71
CA ARG A 60 26.86 -1.38 25.07
C ARG A 60 26.86 -2.90 24.86
N GLU A 61 25.81 -3.49 24.29
CA GLU A 61 25.67 -4.94 24.31
C GLU A 61 26.31 -5.65 23.08
N TYR A 62 27.55 -6.08 23.31
CA TYR A 62 28.36 -7.13 22.67
C TYR A 62 28.94 -6.94 21.25
N ILE A 63 30.23 -6.67 21.26
CA ILE A 63 31.18 -6.82 20.16
C ILE A 63 31.38 -8.33 19.87
N ASN A 64 31.20 -8.77 18.62
CA ASN A 64 31.59 -10.13 18.17
C ASN A 64 33.10 -10.37 18.41
N LYS A 65 33.58 -11.63 18.41
CA LYS A 65 35.02 -11.98 18.37
C LYS A 65 35.86 -11.08 17.46
N ASN A 66 35.31 -10.65 16.32
CA ASN A 66 36.03 -9.83 15.34
C ASN A 66 35.94 -8.31 15.54
N GLY A 67 35.35 -7.77 16.61
CA GLY A 67 35.33 -6.31 16.82
C GLY A 67 34.30 -5.53 15.98
N ILE A 68 33.98 -6.05 14.80
CA ILE A 68 33.35 -5.28 13.71
C ILE A 68 31.82 -5.29 13.82
N CYS A 69 31.19 -6.43 14.14
CA CYS A 69 29.74 -6.55 14.11
C CYS A 69 29.09 -6.46 15.50
N ARG A 70 27.93 -5.79 15.55
CA ARG A 70 27.07 -5.61 16.75
C ARG A 70 26.14 -6.82 17.00
N HIS A 71 26.71 -8.01 17.18
CA HIS A 71 25.95 -9.19 17.61
C HIS A 71 26.86 -10.30 18.15
N ARG A 72 26.36 -11.06 19.14
CA ARG A 72 27.09 -12.17 19.79
C ARG A 72 27.31 -13.37 18.87
N ASP A 73 26.26 -13.80 18.17
CA ASP A 73 26.28 -15.03 17.36
C ASP A 73 27.04 -14.83 16.03
N ASN A 74 27.26 -15.92 15.29
CA ASN A 74 27.74 -15.84 13.91
C ASN A 74 26.83 -14.92 13.08
N CYS A 75 27.41 -14.13 12.18
CA CYS A 75 26.67 -13.23 11.28
C CYS A 75 25.51 -13.97 10.59
N ALA A 76 25.77 -15.18 10.08
CA ALA A 76 24.79 -16.01 9.42
C ALA A 76 23.62 -16.47 10.32
N ILE A 77 23.90 -16.81 11.57
CA ILE A 77 22.84 -17.25 12.51
C ILE A 77 21.99 -16.05 12.91
N SER A 78 22.64 -14.92 13.18
CA SER A 78 21.99 -13.66 13.51
C SER A 78 21.09 -13.13 12.40
N THR A 79 21.46 -13.33 11.13
CA THR A 79 20.65 -12.94 9.98
C THR A 79 19.54 -13.94 9.73
N LEU A 80 19.83 -15.24 9.78
CA LEU A 80 18.83 -16.30 9.62
C LEU A 80 17.70 -16.18 10.66
N LYS A 81 18.05 -15.90 11.91
CA LYS A 81 17.09 -15.65 13.00
C LYS A 81 16.20 -14.44 12.68
N THR A 82 16.73 -13.38 12.09
CA THR A 82 15.94 -12.23 11.63
C THR A 82 15.04 -12.62 10.46
N ILE A 83 15.52 -13.38 9.48
CA ILE A 83 14.72 -13.86 8.34
C ILE A 83 13.53 -14.68 8.83
N ILE A 84 13.76 -15.67 9.71
CA ILE A 84 12.71 -16.55 10.24
C ILE A 84 11.68 -15.75 11.02
N ARG A 85 12.11 -14.79 11.86
CA ARG A 85 11.20 -13.92 12.62
C ARG A 85 10.39 -13.02 11.70
N GLY A 86 11.02 -12.36 10.74
CA GLY A 86 10.34 -11.51 9.75
C GLY A 86 9.36 -12.31 8.89
N PHE A 87 9.73 -13.54 8.52
CA PHE A 87 8.86 -14.48 7.80
C PHE A 87 7.63 -14.86 8.63
N ALA A 88 7.81 -15.24 9.90
CA ALA A 88 6.71 -15.62 10.78
C ALA A 88 5.71 -14.46 10.98
N ILE A 89 6.22 -13.24 11.20
CA ILE A 89 5.37 -12.03 11.36
C ILE A 89 4.63 -11.73 10.05
N GLY A 90 5.34 -11.70 8.92
CA GLY A 90 4.74 -11.39 7.62
C GLY A 90 3.69 -12.39 7.18
N TYR A 91 4.01 -13.68 7.30
CA TYR A 91 3.07 -14.76 7.03
C TYR A 91 1.86 -14.69 7.97
N GLY A 92 2.10 -14.51 9.28
CA GLY A 92 1.06 -14.40 10.29
C GLY A 92 0.09 -13.25 10.03
N LEU A 93 0.58 -12.07 9.64
CA LEU A 93 -0.25 -10.91 9.32
C LEU A 93 -1.17 -11.20 8.12
N ARG A 94 -0.62 -11.72 7.01
CA ARG A 94 -1.40 -11.94 5.79
C ARG A 94 -2.35 -13.14 5.92
N ALA A 95 -1.89 -14.22 6.55
CA ALA A 95 -2.75 -15.37 6.86
C ALA A 95 -3.86 -14.97 7.84
N GLY A 96 -3.56 -14.15 8.85
CA GLY A 96 -4.53 -13.63 9.81
C GLY A 96 -5.64 -12.81 9.13
N ILE A 97 -5.29 -11.88 8.24
CA ILE A 97 -6.28 -11.12 7.45
C ILE A 97 -7.12 -12.04 6.56
N ALA A 98 -6.50 -13.03 5.91
CA ALA A 98 -7.22 -14.00 5.06
C ALA A 98 -8.19 -14.89 5.86
N LEU A 99 -7.80 -15.27 7.08
CA LEU A 99 -8.65 -16.02 8.00
C LEU A 99 -9.81 -15.16 8.51
N LEU A 100 -9.54 -13.93 8.94
CA LEU A 100 -10.56 -13.01 9.45
C LEU A 100 -11.60 -12.65 8.37
N THR A 101 -11.16 -12.32 7.16
CA THR A 101 -12.06 -12.06 6.03
C THR A 101 -12.87 -13.31 5.64
N GLY A 102 -12.27 -14.50 5.75
CA GLY A 102 -12.97 -15.78 5.57
C GLY A 102 -14.06 -16.04 6.62
N LEU A 103 -13.82 -15.65 7.88
CA LEU A 103 -14.78 -15.73 8.98
C LEU A 103 -15.92 -14.72 8.82
N ILE A 104 -15.61 -13.44 8.56
CA ILE A 104 -16.59 -12.36 8.39
C ILE A 104 -17.52 -12.63 7.21
N LEU A 105 -16.98 -13.04 6.05
CA LEU A 105 -17.80 -13.32 4.87
C LEU A 105 -18.62 -14.62 4.97
N ARG A 106 -18.62 -15.30 6.12
CA ARG A 106 -19.19 -16.64 6.38
C ARG A 106 -18.79 -17.70 5.35
N LYS A 107 -17.81 -17.37 4.49
CA LYS A 107 -17.33 -18.19 3.37
C LYS A 107 -16.62 -19.42 3.91
N LEU A 108 -15.95 -19.27 5.07
CA LEU A 108 -15.33 -20.36 5.81
C LEU A 108 -16.34 -21.45 6.20
N TYR A 109 -17.60 -21.09 6.45
CA TYR A 109 -18.62 -22.04 6.88
C TYR A 109 -19.10 -22.95 5.75
N ARG A 110 -19.12 -22.47 4.50
CA ARG A 110 -19.56 -23.28 3.35
C ARG A 110 -18.52 -24.31 2.90
N ASN A 111 -17.22 -24.04 3.04
CA ASN A 111 -16.14 -24.95 2.61
C ASN A 111 -14.84 -24.69 3.40
N PRO A 112 -14.70 -25.19 4.65
CA PRO A 112 -13.54 -24.90 5.49
C PRO A 112 -12.26 -25.47 4.90
N ARG A 113 -12.27 -26.72 4.42
CA ARG A 113 -11.05 -27.40 3.92
C ARG A 113 -10.45 -26.76 2.69
N LYS A 114 -11.29 -26.34 1.73
CA LYS A 114 -10.83 -25.68 0.51
C LYS A 114 -10.27 -24.29 0.81
N LEU A 115 -10.88 -23.54 1.72
CA LEU A 115 -10.36 -22.24 2.14
C LEU A 115 -9.15 -22.35 3.05
N ILE A 116 -9.01 -23.35 3.90
CA ILE A 116 -7.78 -23.54 4.69
C ILE A 116 -6.62 -23.86 3.74
N ASN A 117 -6.82 -24.84 2.84
CA ASN A 117 -5.78 -25.19 1.87
C ASN A 117 -5.52 -24.05 0.88
N GLN A 118 -6.52 -23.25 0.53
CA GLN A 118 -6.34 -22.14 -0.41
C GLN A 118 -5.88 -20.83 0.25
N SER A 119 -6.28 -20.52 1.48
CA SER A 119 -5.98 -19.25 2.17
C SER A 119 -4.66 -19.30 2.94
N ILE A 120 -4.32 -20.44 3.53
CA ILE A 120 -3.07 -20.61 4.28
C ILE A 120 -1.92 -20.94 3.31
N LEU A 121 -2.17 -21.85 2.36
CA LEU A 121 -1.17 -22.27 1.36
C LEU A 121 -1.22 -21.46 0.07
N HIS A 122 -1.90 -20.31 0.03
CA HIS A 122 -1.81 -19.45 -1.14
C HIS A 122 -0.36 -18.98 -1.33
N LYS A 123 0.03 -18.73 -2.59
CA LYS A 123 1.34 -18.15 -2.90
C LYS A 123 1.50 -16.74 -2.31
N ASP A 124 0.41 -16.05 -1.99
CA ASP A 124 0.46 -14.65 -1.54
C ASP A 124 0.95 -14.48 -0.09
N PRO A 125 0.38 -15.15 0.96
CA PRO A 125 0.91 -15.02 2.32
C PRO A 125 2.34 -15.52 2.45
N ILE A 126 2.67 -16.64 1.79
CA ILE A 126 4.03 -17.18 1.79
C ILE A 126 4.98 -16.21 1.08
N GLY A 127 4.61 -15.70 -0.09
CA GLY A 127 5.42 -14.73 -0.83
C GLY A 127 5.65 -13.44 -0.05
N PHE A 128 4.64 -12.95 0.68
CA PHE A 128 4.76 -11.77 1.54
C PHE A 128 5.64 -12.03 2.77
N GLY A 129 5.48 -13.19 3.43
CA GLY A 129 6.36 -13.60 4.52
C GLY A 129 7.82 -13.72 4.06
N LEU A 130 8.07 -14.36 2.91
CA LEU A 130 9.41 -14.47 2.33
C LEU A 130 9.98 -13.09 2.04
N PHE A 131 9.21 -12.21 1.42
CA PHE A 131 9.62 -10.84 1.17
C PHE A 131 10.04 -10.11 2.46
N LEU A 132 9.21 -10.10 3.52
CA LEU A 132 9.55 -9.41 4.77
C LEU A 132 10.75 -10.03 5.49
N GLY A 133 10.84 -11.37 5.50
CA GLY A 133 11.98 -12.08 6.06
C GLY A 133 13.28 -11.73 5.32
N PHE A 134 13.30 -11.84 4.00
CA PHE A 134 14.49 -11.53 3.19
C PHE A 134 14.81 -10.04 3.14
N TYR A 135 13.82 -9.14 3.19
CA TYR A 135 14.07 -7.69 3.24
C TYR A 135 14.79 -7.29 4.52
N THR A 136 14.23 -7.65 5.68
CA THR A 136 14.81 -7.30 7.00
C THR A 136 16.11 -8.03 7.29
N GLY A 137 16.14 -9.35 7.05
CA GLY A 137 17.31 -10.18 7.27
C GLY A 137 18.40 -9.96 6.24
N GLY A 138 18.03 -9.71 4.98
CA GLY A 138 18.94 -9.34 3.89
C GLY A 138 19.60 -8.02 4.18
N PHE A 139 18.84 -6.98 4.57
CA PHE A 139 19.43 -5.69 4.97
C PHE A 139 20.47 -5.86 6.08
N LYS A 140 20.15 -6.62 7.14
CA LYS A 140 21.10 -6.93 8.22
C LYS A 140 22.32 -7.69 7.70
N GLY A 141 22.12 -8.70 6.86
CA GLY A 141 23.18 -9.55 6.31
C GLY A 141 24.14 -8.79 5.40
N ILE A 142 23.62 -7.96 4.51
CA ILE A 142 24.42 -7.14 3.61
C ILE A 142 25.18 -6.08 4.41
N ASN A 143 24.56 -5.43 5.39
CA ASN A 143 25.29 -4.50 6.27
C ASN A 143 26.42 -5.21 7.03
N CYS A 144 26.19 -6.42 7.56
CA CYS A 144 27.26 -7.19 8.21
C CYS A 144 28.37 -7.59 7.22
N LEU A 145 28.03 -8.01 6.01
CA LEU A 145 29.00 -8.34 4.96
C LEU A 145 29.82 -7.12 4.56
N LEU A 146 29.16 -5.99 4.32
CA LEU A 146 29.81 -4.76 3.89
C LEU A 146 30.67 -4.16 5.01
N ARG A 147 30.25 -4.32 6.28
CA ARG A 147 31.07 -3.97 7.44
C ARG A 147 32.28 -4.89 7.56
N ALA A 148 32.15 -6.18 7.28
CA ALA A 148 33.28 -7.12 7.27
C ALA A 148 34.30 -6.79 6.16
N ILE A 149 33.85 -6.30 5.01
CA ILE A 149 34.72 -5.93 3.87
C ILE A 149 35.36 -4.55 4.05
N ARG A 150 34.57 -3.53 4.40
CA ARG A 150 35.02 -2.12 4.42
C ARG A 150 35.48 -1.62 5.78
N GLY A 151 35.06 -2.27 6.87
CA GLY A 151 35.38 -1.86 8.25
C GLY A 151 34.80 -0.49 8.67
N LYS A 152 34.00 0.16 7.82
CA LYS A 152 33.40 1.50 8.06
C LYS A 152 31.90 1.45 7.86
N GLU A 153 31.18 2.30 8.59
CA GLU A 153 29.73 2.50 8.44
C GLU A 153 29.49 3.82 7.69
N ASP A 154 29.38 3.76 6.36
CA ASP A 154 29.05 4.93 5.53
C ASP A 154 27.59 4.91 5.10
N GLY A 155 26.99 6.08 4.84
CA GLY A 155 25.62 6.16 4.30
C GLY A 155 25.44 5.44 2.95
N LEU A 156 26.52 5.31 2.16
CA LEU A 156 26.53 4.54 0.92
C LEU A 156 26.32 3.04 1.17
N ASN A 157 26.81 2.51 2.30
CA ASN A 157 26.63 1.10 2.65
C ASN A 157 25.16 0.79 2.89
N SER A 158 24.43 1.70 3.54
CA SER A 158 22.99 1.56 3.77
C SER A 158 22.18 1.64 2.47
N ILE A 159 22.60 2.47 1.50
CA ILE A 159 21.95 2.57 0.18
C ILE A 159 22.15 1.25 -0.59
N VAL A 160 23.37 0.73 -0.66
CA VAL A 160 23.67 -0.55 -1.33
C VAL A 160 22.93 -1.70 -0.65
N ALA A 161 22.93 -1.75 0.69
CA ALA A 161 22.20 -2.75 1.44
C ALA A 161 20.69 -2.67 1.22
N GLY A 162 20.13 -1.46 1.19
CA GLY A 162 18.72 -1.22 0.91
C GLY A 162 18.32 -1.66 -0.51
N PHE A 163 19.15 -1.36 -1.51
CA PHE A 163 18.89 -1.75 -2.91
C PHE A 163 18.90 -3.28 -3.08
N ILE A 164 19.93 -3.96 -2.56
CA ILE A 164 20.04 -5.42 -2.66
C ILE A 164 18.94 -6.09 -1.82
N ALA A 165 18.64 -5.61 -0.60
CA ALA A 165 17.54 -6.12 0.20
C ALA A 165 16.17 -5.87 -0.46
N GLY A 166 15.99 -4.72 -1.11
CA GLY A 166 14.79 -4.37 -1.86
C GLY A 166 14.53 -5.30 -3.04
N SER A 167 15.58 -5.89 -3.64
CA SER A 167 15.42 -6.91 -4.69
C SER A 167 14.64 -8.15 -4.21
N ALA A 168 14.57 -8.40 -2.90
CA ALA A 168 13.72 -9.43 -2.32
C ALA A 168 12.23 -9.22 -2.61
N MET A 169 11.82 -8.01 -3.02
CA MET A 169 10.47 -7.74 -3.50
C MET A 169 10.08 -8.64 -4.68
N MET A 170 11.03 -9.13 -5.47
CA MET A 170 10.75 -10.10 -6.54
C MET A 170 10.07 -11.38 -6.04
N PHE A 171 10.22 -11.76 -4.76
CA PHE A 171 9.52 -12.89 -4.17
C PHE A 171 8.03 -12.62 -3.93
N SER A 172 7.63 -11.36 -3.72
CA SER A 172 6.22 -10.98 -3.58
C SER A 172 5.69 -10.39 -4.89
N LYS A 173 4.78 -11.09 -5.55
CA LYS A 173 4.18 -10.64 -6.83
C LYS A 173 3.06 -9.61 -6.66
N SER A 174 2.81 -9.13 -5.44
CA SER A 174 1.74 -8.17 -5.17
C SER A 174 2.15 -6.76 -5.60
N THR A 175 1.71 -6.34 -6.79
CA THR A 175 1.91 -4.96 -7.31
C THR A 175 1.41 -3.88 -6.35
N GLU A 176 0.34 -4.16 -5.60
CA GLU A 176 -0.20 -3.28 -4.57
C GLU A 176 0.81 -3.00 -3.45
N MET A 177 1.45 -4.06 -2.93
CA MET A 177 2.48 -3.93 -1.89
C MET A 177 3.72 -3.21 -2.42
N ALA A 178 4.09 -3.45 -3.68
CA ALA A 178 5.17 -2.73 -4.35
C ALA A 178 4.91 -1.24 -4.44
N LEU A 179 3.73 -0.86 -4.91
CA LEU A 179 3.33 0.54 -5.01
C LEU A 179 3.25 1.19 -3.62
N TYR A 180 2.71 0.49 -2.62
CA TYR A 180 2.63 0.99 -1.25
C TYR A 180 4.03 1.25 -0.66
N LEU A 181 4.92 0.26 -0.73
CA LEU A 181 6.27 0.38 -0.20
C LEU A 181 7.10 1.44 -0.95
N PHE A 182 6.90 1.54 -2.26
CA PHE A 182 7.50 2.60 -3.06
C PHE A 182 7.03 3.98 -2.61
N ALA A 183 5.73 4.17 -2.37
CA ALA A 183 5.19 5.43 -1.86
C ALA A 183 5.75 5.76 -0.46
N ARG A 184 5.81 4.79 0.46
CA ARG A 184 6.44 4.96 1.79
C ARG A 184 7.94 5.28 1.68
N ALA A 185 8.64 4.67 0.74
CA ALA A 185 10.05 4.95 0.49
C ALA A 185 10.27 6.38 -0.03
N LEU A 186 9.41 6.87 -0.93
CA LEU A 186 9.43 8.26 -1.41
C LEU A 186 9.15 9.24 -0.27
N GLU A 187 8.18 8.96 0.60
CA GLU A 187 7.89 9.77 1.78
C GLU A 187 9.09 9.84 2.74
N SER A 188 9.70 8.69 3.03
CA SER A 188 10.92 8.62 3.85
C SER A 188 12.07 9.41 3.23
N LEU A 189 12.26 9.28 1.91
CA LEU A 189 13.27 10.05 1.17
C LEU A 189 13.00 11.55 1.21
N PHE A 190 11.75 11.97 1.05
CA PHE A 190 11.33 13.37 1.15
C PHE A 190 11.62 13.93 2.56
N ASN A 191 11.22 13.19 3.60
CA ASN A 191 11.49 13.56 4.99
C ASN A 191 12.99 13.65 5.28
N ALA A 192 13.80 12.74 4.73
CA ALA A 192 15.26 12.79 4.83
C ALA A 192 15.86 13.99 4.09
N ALA A 193 15.33 14.32 2.90
CA ALA A 193 15.77 15.47 2.10
C ALA A 193 15.45 16.80 2.77
N VAL A 194 14.27 16.94 3.38
CA VAL A 194 13.88 18.13 4.15
C VAL A 194 14.75 18.28 5.40
N LYS A 195 15.00 17.19 6.14
CA LYS A 195 15.86 17.21 7.34
C LYS A 195 17.30 17.63 7.03
N ARG A 196 17.83 17.26 5.85
CA ARG A 196 19.17 17.66 5.39
C ARG A 196 19.20 19.07 4.78
N GLY A 197 18.05 19.71 4.58
CA GLY A 197 17.94 21.04 4.01
C GLY A 197 18.03 21.10 2.49
N TYR A 198 17.95 19.97 1.78
CA TYR A 198 17.95 19.95 0.31
C TYR A 198 16.62 20.43 -0.27
N LEU A 199 15.51 20.16 0.42
CA LEU A 199 14.17 20.56 0.00
C LEU A 199 13.54 21.42 1.09
N LYS A 200 12.94 22.55 0.70
CA LYS A 200 12.11 23.35 1.59
C LYS A 200 10.71 22.76 1.64
N SER A 201 10.17 22.56 2.83
CA SER A 201 8.78 22.13 2.98
C SER A 201 7.84 23.26 2.54
N TYR A 202 7.04 23.00 1.51
CA TYR A 202 6.02 23.93 1.02
C TYR A 202 4.65 23.51 1.57
N LYS A 203 3.88 24.47 2.11
CA LYS A 203 2.58 24.24 2.77
C LYS A 203 1.55 23.51 1.89
N HIS A 204 1.64 23.64 0.57
CA HIS A 204 0.73 23.03 -0.42
C HIS A 204 1.47 22.13 -1.42
N GLY A 205 2.64 21.61 -1.06
CA GLY A 205 3.46 20.79 -1.97
C GLY A 205 2.76 19.48 -2.38
N ASP A 206 1.99 18.90 -1.46
CA ASP A 206 1.14 17.74 -1.67
C ASP A 206 0.08 17.97 -2.76
N SER A 207 -0.58 19.14 -2.75
CA SER A 207 -1.59 19.51 -3.74
C SER A 207 -0.98 19.65 -5.14
N VAL A 208 0.19 20.30 -5.24
CA VAL A 208 0.91 20.45 -6.52
C VAL A 208 1.35 19.09 -7.06
N LEU A 209 1.91 18.23 -6.20
CA LEU A 209 2.29 16.86 -6.56
C LEU A 209 1.07 16.05 -7.03
N PHE A 210 -0.05 16.16 -6.33
CA PHE A 210 -1.30 15.50 -6.72
C PHE A 210 -1.80 15.97 -8.09
N CYS A 211 -1.80 17.29 -8.34
CA CYS A 211 -2.16 17.85 -9.63
C CYS A 211 -1.23 17.33 -10.74
N LEU A 212 0.08 17.36 -10.54
CA LEU A 212 1.06 16.87 -11.53
C LEU A 212 0.87 15.38 -11.85
N CYS A 213 0.73 14.53 -10.83
CA CYS A 213 0.47 13.10 -11.01
C CYS A 213 -0.84 12.85 -11.77
N THR A 214 -1.90 13.58 -11.40
CA THR A 214 -3.21 13.48 -12.04
C THR A 214 -3.16 13.95 -13.49
N THR A 215 -2.44 15.03 -13.80
CA THR A 215 -2.22 15.52 -15.16
C THR A 215 -1.53 14.47 -16.03
N ILE A 216 -0.45 13.85 -15.53
CA ILE A 216 0.28 12.78 -16.26
C ILE A 216 -0.64 11.57 -16.48
N LEU A 217 -1.42 11.20 -15.47
CA LEU A 217 -2.36 10.08 -15.55
C LEU A 217 -3.46 10.33 -16.59
N PHE A 218 -4.05 11.54 -16.61
CA PHE A 218 -5.04 11.93 -17.62
C PHE A 218 -4.45 12.03 -19.02
N HIS A 219 -3.21 12.51 -19.15
CA HIS A 219 -2.51 12.51 -20.42
C HIS A 219 -2.36 11.08 -20.96
N GLY A 220 -1.91 10.13 -20.14
CA GLY A 220 -1.83 8.71 -20.53
C GLY A 220 -3.20 8.10 -20.85
N PHE A 221 -4.24 8.46 -20.11
CA PHE A 221 -5.61 8.01 -20.33
C PHE A 221 -6.19 8.45 -21.69
N VAL A 222 -5.94 9.69 -22.12
CA VAL A 222 -6.47 10.23 -23.37
C VAL A 222 -5.76 9.63 -24.59
N TRP A 223 -4.42 9.53 -24.56
CA TRP A 223 -3.64 9.09 -25.72
C TRP A 223 -3.55 7.56 -25.83
N GLU A 224 -3.32 6.86 -24.71
CA GLU A 224 -3.10 5.42 -24.65
C GLU A 224 -3.94 4.77 -23.53
N PRO A 225 -5.28 4.67 -23.70
CA PRO A 225 -6.14 4.07 -22.69
C PRO A 225 -5.79 2.61 -22.35
N THR A 226 -5.15 1.88 -23.29
CA THR A 226 -4.68 0.50 -23.08
C THR A 226 -3.46 0.39 -22.16
N ALA A 227 -2.68 1.46 -22.00
CA ALA A 227 -1.54 1.49 -21.09
C ALA A 227 -1.99 1.60 -19.62
N VAL A 228 -3.20 2.13 -19.39
CA VAL A 228 -3.74 2.32 -18.06
C VAL A 228 -4.32 1.01 -17.51
N ARG A 229 -4.07 0.74 -16.22
CA ARG A 229 -4.54 -0.50 -15.57
C ARG A 229 -6.06 -0.65 -15.71
N PRO A 230 -6.58 -1.81 -16.17
CA PRO A 230 -8.03 -1.99 -16.39
C PRO A 230 -8.90 -1.74 -15.15
N SER A 231 -8.35 -1.95 -13.94
CA SER A 231 -9.02 -1.62 -12.69
C SER A 231 -9.34 -0.13 -12.57
N TYR A 232 -8.45 0.75 -13.04
CA TYR A 232 -8.66 2.19 -13.04
C TYR A 232 -9.69 2.61 -14.08
N MET A 233 -9.71 1.97 -15.25
CA MET A 233 -10.76 2.18 -16.26
C MET A 233 -12.16 1.87 -15.72
N LYS A 234 -12.29 0.76 -14.98
CA LYS A 234 -13.55 0.40 -14.29
C LYS A 234 -13.92 1.40 -13.20
N PHE A 235 -12.94 1.94 -12.49
CA PHE A 235 -13.18 2.98 -11.49
C PHE A 235 -13.68 4.28 -12.15
N ILE A 236 -13.02 4.74 -13.22
CA ILE A 236 -13.44 5.93 -13.97
C ILE A 236 -14.86 5.75 -14.52
N SER A 237 -15.16 4.61 -15.16
CA SER A 237 -16.51 4.39 -15.71
C SER A 237 -17.59 4.32 -14.62
N LYS A 238 -17.23 3.84 -13.42
CA LYS A 238 -18.11 3.88 -12.25
C LYS A 238 -18.32 5.32 -11.75
N VAL A 239 -17.27 6.12 -11.65
CA VAL A 239 -17.35 7.53 -11.20
C VAL A 239 -18.07 8.41 -12.22
N ALA A 240 -17.88 8.17 -13.52
CA ALA A 240 -18.46 8.98 -14.58
C ALA A 240 -19.94 8.72 -14.85
N GLY A 241 -20.47 7.61 -14.32
CA GLY A 241 -21.83 7.17 -14.48
C GLY A 241 -21.98 6.12 -15.58
N LYS A 242 -22.85 5.14 -15.34
CA LYS A 242 -23.07 3.94 -16.18
C LYS A 242 -23.40 4.24 -17.65
N ASN A 243 -23.94 5.42 -17.96
CA ASN A 243 -24.44 5.77 -19.28
C ASN A 243 -23.43 6.54 -20.15
N ARG A 244 -22.20 6.79 -19.66
CA ARG A 244 -21.16 7.49 -20.42
C ARG A 244 -19.94 6.58 -20.57
N ASP A 245 -19.80 5.99 -21.75
CA ASP A 245 -18.56 5.31 -22.11
C ASP A 245 -17.50 6.35 -22.44
N ILE A 246 -16.72 6.74 -21.43
CA ILE A 246 -15.64 7.72 -21.61
C ILE A 246 -14.60 7.19 -22.59
N GLY A 247 -14.42 5.87 -22.70
CA GLY A 247 -13.50 5.28 -23.66
C GLY A 247 -13.89 5.59 -25.11
N ALA A 248 -15.19 5.61 -25.41
CA ALA A 248 -15.71 6.00 -26.71
C ALA A 248 -15.53 7.51 -26.98
N ILE A 249 -15.71 8.35 -25.95
CA ILE A 249 -15.51 9.80 -26.09
C ILE A 249 -14.04 10.12 -26.36
N THR A 250 -13.12 9.52 -25.60
CA THR A 250 -11.68 9.74 -25.80
C THR A 250 -11.19 9.15 -27.12
N SER A 251 -11.77 8.05 -27.62
CA SER A 251 -11.42 7.52 -28.94
C SER A 251 -11.80 8.50 -30.05
N VAL A 252 -12.96 9.15 -29.98
CA VAL A 252 -13.37 10.18 -30.95
C VAL A 252 -12.39 11.37 -30.94
N ILE A 253 -12.05 11.88 -29.75
CA ILE A 253 -11.09 13.00 -29.61
C ILE A 253 -9.73 12.63 -30.23
N ARG A 254 -9.25 11.43 -29.93
CA ARG A 254 -7.97 10.91 -30.45
C ARG A 254 -8.00 10.74 -31.96
N ASP A 255 -9.09 10.22 -32.52
CA ASP A 255 -9.25 10.06 -33.96
C ASP A 255 -9.30 11.43 -34.66
N MET A 256 -10.00 12.40 -34.09
CA MET A 256 -10.00 13.78 -34.59
C MET A 256 -8.58 14.38 -34.64
N TYR A 257 -7.78 14.16 -33.60
CA TYR A 257 -6.38 14.61 -33.57
C TYR A 257 -5.54 13.95 -34.67
N TYR A 258 -5.67 12.64 -34.88
CA TYR A 258 -4.95 11.95 -35.95
C TYR A 258 -5.40 12.36 -37.36
N GLN A 259 -6.68 12.75 -37.55
CA GLN A 259 -7.15 13.29 -38.82
C GLN A 259 -6.61 14.70 -39.10
N GLN A 260 -6.44 15.53 -38.06
CA GLN A 260 -5.82 16.85 -38.20
C GLN A 260 -4.34 16.74 -38.59
N GLN A 261 -3.60 15.78 -38.04
CA GLN A 261 -2.17 15.56 -38.35
C GLN A 261 -1.92 15.07 -39.80
N LYS A 262 -2.93 14.54 -40.48
CA LYS A 262 -2.80 14.05 -41.87
C LYS A 262 -3.00 15.13 -42.93
N LYS A 263 -3.52 16.30 -42.56
CA LYS A 263 -3.72 17.44 -43.47
C LYS A 263 -2.49 18.35 -43.44
#